data_AF-A0A2W7A7M2-F1
#
_entry.id   AF-A0A2W7A7M2-F1
#
_cell.length_a   1.000
_cell.length_b   1.000
_cell.length_c   1.000
_cell.angle_alpha   90.00
_cell.angle_beta   90.00
_cell.angle_gamma   90.00
#
_symmetry.space_group_name_H-M   'P 1'
#
loop_
_entity.id
_entity.type
_entity.pdbx_description
1 polymer ?
#
loop_
_entity_poly.entity_id
_entity_poly.type
_entity_poly.pdbx_seq_one_letter_code
_entity_poly.pdbx_strand_id
1 'polypeptide(L)' 'LGNAISFYLTLLTHHLIIGKPLDYWVIDVTERKLHVFRSPNQDGYESETVLREDATISPLQFPNAIVIVRDLLPKVRPSL' A
#
# COMPACT_ATOMS: atom_id res chain seq x y z
N LEU A 1 -7.33 14.25 -1.37
CA LEU A 1 -6.67 12.94 -1.12
C LEU A 1 -5.54 12.99 -0.07
N GLY A 2 -5.06 14.17 0.37
CA GLY A 2 -3.87 14.29 1.23
C GLY A 2 -4.04 14.15 2.75
N ASN A 3 -5.25 14.09 3.31
CA ASN A 3 -5.43 14.17 4.78
C ASN A 3 -5.66 12.83 5.47
N ALA A 4 -6.31 11.86 4.81
CA ALA A 4 -6.58 10.55 5.42
C ALA A 4 -5.33 9.66 5.50
N ILE A 5 -4.44 9.76 4.51
CA ILE A 5 -3.18 8.98 4.46
C ILE A 5 -2.17 9.51 5.50
N SER A 6 -2.13 10.83 5.72
CA SER A 6 -1.26 11.47 6.71
C SER A 6 -1.57 11.03 8.15
N PHE A 7 -2.84 10.75 8.45
CA PHE A 7 -3.27 10.37 9.81
C PHE A 7 -2.83 8.95 10.21
N TYR A 8 -2.87 7.99 9.27
CA TYR A 8 -2.40 6.62 9.53
C TYR A 8 -0.89 6.54 9.73
N LEU A 9 -0.11 7.38 9.04
CA LEU A 9 1.35 7.46 9.21
C LEU A 9 1.74 8.09 10.56
N THR A 10 0.94 9.03 11.07
CA THR A 10 1.22 9.71 12.35
C THR A 10 0.93 8.81 13.57
N LEU A 11 -0.04 7.90 13.47
CA LEU A 11 -0.36 6.97 14.56
C LEU A 11 0.67 5.83 14.70
N LEU A 12 1.31 5.42 13.60
CA LEU A 12 2.36 4.39 13.63
C LEU A 12 3.71 4.91 14.16
N THR A 13 3.97 6.21 14.05
CA THR A 13 5.21 6.82 14.54
C THR A 13 5.24 7.08 16.04
N HIS A 14 4.08 7.20 16.71
CA HIS A 14 4.08 7.67 18.10
C HIS A 14 4.31 6.59 19.16
N HIS A 15 4.07 5.29 18.94
CA HIS A 15 4.28 4.34 20.05
C HIS A 15 4.70 2.88 19.79
N LEU A 16 4.93 2.34 18.58
CA LEU A 16 5.46 0.96 18.51
C LEU A 16 6.14 0.47 17.21
N ILE A 17 6.81 1.31 16.40
CA ILE A 17 7.71 0.77 15.35
C ILE A 17 9.01 1.59 15.30
N ILE A 18 10.11 0.99 15.79
CA ILE A 18 11.46 1.58 15.84
C ILE A 18 12.14 1.47 14.44
N GLY A 19 11.42 1.74 13.35
CA GLY A 19 11.97 1.67 11.98
C GLY A 19 10.96 1.89 10.86
N LYS A 20 11.43 2.34 9.68
CA LYS A 20 10.61 2.43 8.46
C LYS A 20 10.33 1.00 7.93
N PRO A 21 9.09 0.65 7.54
CA PRO A 21 8.81 -0.67 6.98
C PRO A 21 9.51 -0.88 5.64
N LEU A 22 9.84 -2.13 5.30
CA LEU A 22 10.54 -2.47 4.06
C LEU A 22 9.71 -2.15 2.81
N ASP A 23 8.39 -2.25 2.93
CA ASP A 23 7.43 -1.80 1.94
C ASP A 23 6.21 -1.11 2.58
N TYR A 24 5.66 -0.15 1.84
CA TYR A 24 4.46 0.61 2.19
C TYR A 24 3.52 0.68 0.99
N TRP A 25 2.23 0.38 1.20
CA TRP A 25 1.26 0.19 0.12
C TRP A 25 0.15 1.24 0.20
N VAL A 26 -0.15 1.90 -0.93
CA VAL A 26 -1.26 2.86 -1.07
C VAL A 26 -2.26 2.35 -2.09
N ILE A 27 -3.50 2.14 -1.65
CA ILE A 27 -4.60 1.70 -2.51
C ILE A 27 -5.26 2.93 -3.15
N ASP A 28 -5.18 3.04 -4.47
CA ASP A 28 -5.96 4.02 -5.23
C ASP A 28 -7.29 3.38 -5.65
N VAL A 29 -8.34 3.72 -4.90
CA VAL A 29 -9.70 3.22 -5.13
C VAL A 29 -10.38 3.83 -6.35
N THR A 30 -9.89 4.98 -6.83
CA THR A 30 -10.49 5.70 -7.97
C THR A 30 -10.02 5.09 -9.27
N GLU A 31 -8.71 4.91 -9.40
CA GLU A 31 -8.10 4.29 -10.59
C GLU A 31 -7.96 2.76 -10.47
N ARG A 32 -8.38 2.18 -9.33
CA ARG A 32 -8.37 0.74 -9.06
C ARG A 32 -6.98 0.11 -9.25
N LYS A 33 -5.99 0.73 -8.62
CA LYS A 33 -4.57 0.34 -8.68
C LYS A 33 -3.93 0.37 -7.29
N LEU A 34 -2.80 -0.32 -7.16
CA LEU A 34 -1.99 -0.36 -5.95
C LEU A 34 -0.65 0.31 -6.23
N HIS A 35 -0.29 1.30 -5.42
CA HIS A 35 1.06 1.86 -5.39
C HIS A 35 1.85 1.16 -4.29
N VAL A 36 3.04 0.67 -4.63
CA VAL A 36 3.91 -0.09 -3.73
C VAL A 36 5.23 0.65 -3.63
N PHE A 37 5.54 1.13 -2.44
CA PHE A 37 6.78 1.82 -2.13
C PHE A 37 7.73 0.86 -1.43
N ARG A 38 8.98 0.73 -1.91
CA ARG A 38 10.00 -0.16 -1.30
C ARG A 38 11.36 0.51 -1.21
N SER A 39 12.26 -0.13 -0.44
CA SER A 39 13.61 0.34 -0.15
C SER A 39 13.59 1.68 0.58
N PRO A 40 13.18 1.68 1.87
CA PRO A 40 13.20 2.89 2.67
C PRO A 40 14.64 3.40 2.80
N ASN A 41 14.85 4.69 2.55
CA ASN A 41 16.10 5.40 2.79
C ASN A 41 15.86 6.61 3.70
N GLN A 42 16.84 7.50 3.85
CA GLN A 42 16.69 8.70 4.69
C GLN A 42 15.60 9.64 4.16
N ASP A 43 15.53 9.83 2.84
CA ASP A 43 14.66 10.79 2.15
C ASP A 43 13.25 10.27 1.83
N GLY A 44 13.01 8.96 1.96
CA GLY A 44 11.72 8.36 1.62
C GLY A 44 11.81 6.89 1.25
N TYR A 45 11.10 6.50 0.21
CA TYR A 45 11.20 5.19 -0.44
C TYR A 45 11.74 5.39 -1.85
N GLU A 46 12.71 4.59 -2.25
CA GLU A 46 13.42 4.77 -3.53
C GLU A 46 12.64 4.25 -4.73
N SER A 47 11.74 3.29 -4.52
CA SER A 47 11.02 2.63 -5.60
C SER A 47 9.52 2.75 -5.41
N GLU A 48 8.84 3.10 -6.49
CA GLU A 48 7.39 3.01 -6.63
C GLU A 48 7.07 2.01 -7.75
N THR A 49 6.21 1.04 -7.45
CA THR A 49 5.62 0.15 -8.45
C THR A 49 4.12 0.34 -8.44
N VAL A 50 3.52 0.54 -9.61
CA VAL A 50 2.08 0.67 -9.77
C VAL A 50 1.53 -0.61 -10.38
N LEU A 51 0.62 -1.26 -9.65
CA LEU A 51 0.01 -2.53 -10.04
C LEU A 51 -1.48 -2.34 -10.35
N ARG A 52 -1.92 -2.97 -11.44
CA ARG A 52 -3.34 -3.04 -11.82
C ARG A 52 -4.08 -4.04 -10.94
N GLU A 53 -5.41 -3.95 -10.89
CA GLU A 53 -6.24 -4.79 -10.02
C GLU A 53 -6.14 -6.30 -10.28
N ASP A 54 -5.73 -6.74 -11.46
CA ASP A 54 -5.54 -8.14 -11.83
C ASP A 54 -4.16 -8.70 -11.44
N ALA A 55 -3.24 -7.85 -10.99
CA ALA A 55 -1.92 -8.27 -10.56
C ALA A 55 -1.95 -8.97 -9.20
N THR A 56 -0.96 -9.84 -8.97
CA THR A 56 -0.69 -10.45 -7.66
C THR A 56 0.57 -9.86 -7.04
N ILE A 57 0.58 -9.72 -5.72
CA ILE A 57 1.74 -9.27 -4.96
C ILE A 57 1.78 -9.92 -3.58
N SER A 58 2.98 -10.01 -2.99
CA SER A 58 3.19 -10.37 -1.59
C SER A 58 3.90 -9.22 -0.84
N PRO A 59 3.57 -8.97 0.44
CA PRO A 59 4.36 -8.09 1.30
C PRO A 59 5.80 -8.60 1.43
N LEU A 60 6.79 -7.71 1.51
CA LEU A 60 8.20 -8.12 1.61
C LEU A 60 8.49 -8.97 2.86
N GLN A 61 7.83 -8.68 3.98
CA GLN A 61 8.00 -9.44 5.23
C GLN A 61 7.28 -10.80 5.22
N PHE A 62 6.36 -11.02 4.27
CA PHE A 62 5.54 -12.23 4.18
C PHE A 62 5.48 -12.71 2.72
N PRO A 63 6.60 -13.18 2.14
CA PRO A 63 6.68 -13.49 0.71
C PRO A 63 5.72 -14.60 0.26
N ASN A 64 5.25 -15.43 1.17
CA ASN A 64 4.29 -16.50 0.89
C ASN A 64 2.82 -16.04 0.96
N ALA A 65 2.56 -14.83 1.47
CA ALA A 65 1.22 -14.25 1.54
C ALA A 65 0.89 -13.53 0.22
N ILE A 66 0.50 -14.32 -0.78
CA ILE A 66 0.14 -13.81 -2.10
C ILE A 66 -1.29 -13.27 -2.06
N VAL A 67 -1.48 -12.02 -2.47
CA VAL A 67 -2.78 -11.37 -2.62
C VAL A 67 -2.97 -10.88 -4.05
N ILE A 68 -4.19 -10.96 -4.58
CA ILE A 68 -4.58 -10.26 -5.80
C ILE A 68 -5.00 -8.83 -5.43
N VAL A 69 -4.55 -7.83 -6.20
CA VAL A 69 -4.82 -6.42 -5.90
C VAL A 69 -6.31 -6.12 -5.82
N ARG A 70 -7.13 -6.78 -6.66
CA ARG A 70 -8.60 -6.66 -6.64
C ARG A 70 -9.22 -6.95 -5.27
N ASP A 71 -8.66 -7.87 -4.50
CA ASP A 71 -9.20 -8.27 -3.19
C ASP A 71 -8.95 -7.20 -2.12
N LEU A 72 -8.02 -6.28 -2.36
CA LEU A 72 -7.76 -5.10 -1.51
C LEU A 72 -8.70 -3.93 -1.83
N LEU A 73 -9.36 -3.95 -2.99
CA LEU A 73 -10.20 -2.86 -3.46
C LEU A 73 -11.65 -3.01 -2.96
N PRO A 74 -12.36 -1.89 -2.72
CA PRO A 74 -13.79 -1.94 -2.51
C PRO A 74 -14.50 -2.62 -3.68
N LYS A 75 -15.51 -3.44 -3.37
CA LYS A 75 -16.36 -4.07 -4.38
C LYS A 75 -17.06 -2.99 -5.20
N VAL A 76 -16.99 -3.11 -6.53
CA VAL A 76 -17.80 -2.28 -7.42
C VAL A 76 -19.25 -2.69 -7.21
N ARG A 77 -20.11 -1.74 -6.82
CA ARG A 77 -21.55 -1.98 -6.86
C ARG A 77 -21.96 -2.04 -8.33
N PRO A 78 -22.60 -3.12 -8.80
CA PRO A 78 -23.18 -3.13 -10.14
C PRO A 78 -24.17 -1.98 -10.23
N SER A 79 -24.01 -1.09 -11.21
CA SER A 79 -25.07 -0.16 -11.60
C SER A 79 -26.18 -0.98 -12.25
N LEU A 80 -27.35 -0.99 -11.60
CA LEU A 80 -28.59 -1.58 -12.14
C LEU A 80 -29.10 -0.79 -13.34
#